data_AF-A0A2R8F9W8-F1
#
_entry.id   AF-A0A2R8F9W8-F1
#
_cell.length_a   1.000
_cell.length_b   1.000
_cell.length_c   1.000
_cell.angle_alpha   90.00
_cell.angle_beta   90.00
_cell.angle_gamma   90.00
#
_symmetry.space_group_name_H-M   'P 1'
#
loop_
_entity.id
_entity.type
_entity.pdbx_description
1 polymer ?
#
loop_
_entity_poly.entity_id
_entity_poly.type
_entity_poly.pdbx_seq_one_letter_code
_entity_poly.pdbx_strand_id
1 'polypeptide(L)'
;MNRTSTPTSVPPSLSHASSPISFHNPCSEPSPPSPLEAIPSQPQNEKADAKSSIIKAVSCFILGLALLLSGILSVCLSASLSVSIPIFILTAIFIGLALLYFIKHLKERPTLTEEHLETPAKISPEPAPKALPIPEEKILIPPTPKAIPKTKLSSDPEIRYPLKWDYSILHAWLKSLFDLDPDTDPTDRLKSSNLTSVTMRSKTKPCFRLHCFQGMFSTDKLLNKQSGAIVVTTNSSMDFSMTVGRTSAVTARLSKRCWETIKDTIPSQEKKLPIGACISGPWTLEEGDTLYASHLIAINPPTLETLIPPKLRRAITFQDFNIKTAYANLVKAYLQCFDICIQSNVSSIQVEILGLKDLSKNQEEFTTWHYCCQLALVEALRILLESEGTHVLSSVSVNSINELPLKVACQALFWVKKS
;
A
#
# COMPACT_ATOMS: atom_id res chain seq x y z
N MET A 1 50.00 -53.03 -25.40
CA MET A 1 49.92 -54.32 -24.70
C MET A 1 50.29 -54.11 -23.23
N ASN A 2 49.43 -54.61 -22.34
CA ASN A 2 49.52 -54.83 -20.87
C ASN A 2 49.75 -53.60 -19.94
N ARG A 3 48.72 -53.09 -19.22
CA ARG A 3 48.08 -53.54 -17.93
C ARG A 3 49.05 -53.40 -16.73
N THR A 4 48.75 -52.83 -15.55
CA THR A 4 47.55 -52.26 -14.89
C THR A 4 48.04 -51.56 -13.60
N SER A 5 47.36 -50.50 -13.11
CA SER A 5 46.82 -50.37 -11.73
C SER A 5 46.63 -48.90 -11.31
N THR A 6 45.42 -48.61 -10.81
CA THR A 6 44.96 -47.38 -10.15
C THR A 6 45.29 -47.40 -8.66
N PRO A 7 45.35 -46.23 -8.00
CA PRO A 7 44.40 -46.00 -6.92
C PRO A 7 43.81 -44.58 -6.86
N THR A 8 42.65 -44.51 -6.21
CA THR A 8 41.77 -43.36 -5.97
C THR A 8 42.10 -42.72 -4.61
N SER A 9 42.11 -41.38 -4.50
CA SER A 9 41.87 -40.71 -3.21
C SER A 9 41.32 -39.29 -3.37
N VAL A 10 40.26 -39.04 -2.60
CA VAL A 10 39.35 -37.88 -2.52
C VAL A 10 39.93 -36.75 -1.64
N PRO A 11 39.55 -35.47 -1.85
CA PRO A 11 40.14 -34.27 -1.19
C PRO A 11 39.59 -33.97 0.23
N PRO A 12 40.16 -33.00 0.98
CA PRO A 12 40.02 -32.90 2.44
C PRO A 12 38.78 -32.14 2.92
N SER A 13 38.26 -32.57 4.08
CA SER A 13 37.10 -32.05 4.77
C SER A 13 37.44 -31.05 5.88
N LEU A 14 36.51 -30.10 6.06
CA LEU A 14 36.52 -28.97 6.98
C LEU A 14 36.40 -29.38 8.47
N SER A 15 37.07 -28.56 9.29
CA SER A 15 37.09 -28.54 10.74
C SER A 15 35.75 -28.15 11.38
N HIS A 16 35.26 -28.98 12.30
CA HIS A 16 34.35 -28.59 13.37
C HIS A 16 34.85 -29.18 14.70
N ALA A 17 35.22 -28.31 15.63
CA ALA A 17 35.48 -28.65 17.02
C ALA A 17 34.71 -27.67 17.90
N SER A 18 33.68 -28.17 18.58
CA SER A 18 33.10 -27.52 19.75
C SER A 18 32.32 -28.57 20.54
N SER A 19 32.87 -28.90 21.71
CA SER A 19 32.36 -29.84 22.70
C SER A 19 31.01 -29.40 23.29
N PRO A 20 30.19 -30.34 23.82
CA PRO A 20 28.91 -30.03 24.46
C PRO A 20 29.08 -29.79 25.97
N ILE A 21 28.39 -28.80 26.53
CA ILE A 21 28.17 -28.67 27.97
C ILE A 21 26.70 -29.01 28.26
N SER A 22 26.54 -30.03 29.09
CA SER A 22 25.30 -30.53 29.69
C SER A 22 24.97 -29.72 30.96
N PHE A 23 23.70 -29.35 31.17
CA PHE A 23 23.16 -29.17 32.52
C PHE A 23 21.71 -29.66 32.63
N HIS A 24 21.50 -30.41 33.71
CA HIS A 24 20.31 -31.13 34.16
C HIS A 24 19.10 -30.23 34.52
N ASN A 25 17.89 -30.76 34.30
CA ASN A 25 16.71 -30.66 35.20
C ASN A 25 16.56 -32.04 35.88
N PRO A 26 16.04 -32.21 37.12
CA PRO A 26 14.60 -31.97 37.40
C PRO A 26 14.15 -31.73 38.89
N CYS A 27 12.83 -31.50 39.05
CA CYS A 27 11.93 -31.63 40.23
C CYS A 27 11.95 -30.53 41.32
N SER A 28 10.89 -30.15 42.03
CA SER A 28 9.40 -30.26 41.98
C SER A 28 8.90 -29.62 43.29
N GLU A 29 7.91 -28.72 43.28
CA GLU A 29 6.71 -28.78 44.14
C GLU A 29 5.81 -27.52 44.02
N PRO A 30 4.47 -27.64 44.15
CA PRO A 30 3.49 -26.56 44.02
C PRO A 30 3.05 -25.98 45.38
N SER A 31 2.73 -24.69 45.41
CA SER A 31 2.12 -24.03 46.59
C SER A 31 0.59 -23.85 46.41
N PRO A 32 -0.20 -23.84 47.52
CA PRO A 32 -1.67 -24.03 47.51
C PRO A 32 -2.47 -22.74 47.20
N PRO A 33 -3.78 -22.85 46.87
CA PRO A 33 -4.61 -21.69 46.54
C PRO A 33 -5.23 -21.05 47.79
N SER A 34 -5.55 -19.75 47.70
CA SER A 34 -6.42 -19.05 48.66
C SER A 34 -7.39 -18.11 47.92
N PRO A 35 -8.54 -17.79 48.53
CA PRO A 35 -9.84 -17.92 47.88
C PRO A 35 -10.37 -16.67 47.17
N LEU A 36 -11.35 -16.91 46.29
CA LEU A 36 -12.12 -15.94 45.53
C LEU A 36 -12.73 -14.83 46.39
N GLU A 37 -12.46 -13.57 46.04
CA GLU A 37 -13.43 -12.49 46.18
C GLU A 37 -14.22 -12.36 44.87
N ALA A 38 -15.54 -12.40 44.99
CA ALA A 38 -16.50 -12.29 43.91
C ALA A 38 -16.56 -10.84 43.39
N ILE A 39 -16.41 -10.67 42.08
CA ILE A 39 -16.76 -9.43 41.36
C ILE A 39 -17.81 -9.79 40.29
N PRO A 40 -18.87 -8.98 40.09
CA PRO A 40 -20.08 -9.39 39.41
C PRO A 40 -19.88 -9.60 37.90
N SER A 41 -20.57 -10.61 37.38
CA SER A 41 -20.70 -10.95 35.97
C SER A 41 -21.31 -9.82 35.13
N GLN A 42 -20.52 -9.30 34.18
CA GLN A 42 -20.99 -8.52 33.02
C GLN A 42 -20.87 -9.36 31.73
N PRO A 43 -21.64 -9.04 30.66
CA PRO A 43 -22.02 -9.99 29.61
C PRO A 43 -20.89 -10.20 28.59
N GLN A 44 -19.99 -11.13 28.88
CA GLN A 44 -18.95 -11.55 27.92
C GLN A 44 -19.31 -12.82 27.12
N ASN A 45 -20.30 -13.60 27.53
CA ASN A 45 -20.60 -14.88 26.87
C ASN A 45 -21.25 -14.74 25.48
N GLU A 46 -22.15 -13.78 25.24
CA GLU A 46 -22.85 -13.70 23.94
C GLU A 46 -21.93 -13.29 22.77
N LYS A 47 -20.95 -12.43 23.00
CA LYS A 47 -19.97 -12.03 21.95
C LYS A 47 -18.95 -13.12 21.64
N ALA A 48 -18.64 -13.99 22.61
CA ALA A 48 -17.75 -15.12 22.40
C ALA A 48 -18.45 -16.24 21.60
N ASP A 49 -19.73 -16.50 21.90
CA ASP A 49 -20.54 -17.50 21.21
C ASP A 49 -20.84 -17.09 19.75
N ALA A 50 -21.12 -15.81 19.49
CA ALA A 50 -21.32 -15.30 18.13
C ALA A 50 -20.06 -15.43 17.26
N LYS A 51 -18.88 -15.11 17.81
CA LYS A 51 -17.58 -15.25 17.11
C LYS A 51 -17.25 -16.73 16.85
N SER A 52 -17.50 -17.60 17.82
CA SER A 52 -17.34 -19.06 17.68
C SER A 52 -18.26 -19.64 16.59
N SER A 53 -19.48 -19.14 16.50
CA SER A 53 -20.50 -19.57 15.54
C SER A 53 -20.14 -19.17 14.09
N ILE A 54 -19.63 -17.95 13.89
CA ILE A 54 -19.17 -17.47 12.57
C ILE A 54 -17.95 -18.28 12.08
N ILE A 55 -17.00 -18.58 12.98
CA ILE A 55 -15.82 -19.39 12.64
C ILE A 55 -16.26 -20.78 12.17
N LYS A 56 -17.22 -21.42 12.85
CA LYS A 56 -17.77 -22.72 12.44
C LYS A 56 -18.42 -22.67 11.05
N ALA A 57 -19.16 -21.60 10.74
CA ALA A 57 -19.79 -21.44 9.44
C ALA A 57 -18.77 -21.26 8.30
N VAL A 58 -17.72 -20.47 8.53
CA VAL A 58 -16.61 -20.29 7.58
C VAL A 58 -15.85 -21.60 7.38
N SER A 59 -15.59 -22.37 8.45
CA SER A 59 -14.95 -23.68 8.35
C SER A 59 -15.80 -24.69 7.56
N CYS A 60 -17.12 -24.72 7.75
CA CYS A 60 -18.03 -25.57 6.96
C CYS A 60 -18.02 -25.20 5.47
N PHE A 61 -17.96 -23.90 5.15
CA PHE A 61 -17.89 -23.44 3.77
C PHE A 61 -16.57 -23.84 3.08
N ILE A 62 -15.44 -23.66 3.77
CA ILE A 62 -14.11 -24.07 3.26
C ILE A 62 -14.05 -25.59 3.07
N LEU A 63 -14.61 -26.37 4.00
CA LEU A 63 -14.69 -27.83 3.88
C LEU A 63 -15.55 -28.26 2.69
N GLY A 64 -16.68 -27.59 2.44
CA GLY A 64 -17.51 -27.81 1.26
C GLY A 64 -16.75 -27.57 -0.04
N LEU A 65 -15.97 -26.48 -0.14
CA LEU A 65 -15.14 -26.20 -1.32
C LEU A 65 -14.03 -27.24 -1.52
N ALA A 66 -13.39 -27.69 -0.45
CA ALA A 66 -12.37 -28.74 -0.52
C ALA A 66 -12.95 -30.09 -1.00
N LEU A 67 -14.16 -30.43 -0.54
CA LEU A 67 -14.88 -31.62 -1.01
C LEU A 67 -15.33 -31.50 -2.47
N LEU A 68 -15.75 -30.31 -2.91
CA LEU A 68 -16.08 -30.05 -4.32
C LEU A 68 -14.86 -30.27 -5.22
N LEU A 69 -13.71 -29.70 -4.86
CA LEU A 69 -12.45 -29.89 -5.58
C LEU A 69 -12.03 -31.36 -5.60
N SER A 70 -12.20 -32.07 -4.48
CA SER A 70 -11.92 -33.51 -4.38
C SER A 70 -12.86 -34.34 -5.26
N GLY A 71 -14.14 -33.98 -5.33
CA GLY A 71 -15.12 -34.62 -6.22
C GLY A 71 -14.81 -34.41 -7.70
N ILE A 72 -14.42 -33.19 -8.08
CA ILE A 72 -13.98 -32.87 -9.46
C ILE A 72 -12.72 -33.67 -9.80
N LEU A 73 -11.73 -33.71 -8.91
CA LEU A 73 -10.49 -34.46 -9.11
C LEU A 73 -10.75 -35.98 -9.21
N SER A 74 -11.66 -36.50 -8.40
CA SER A 74 -12.12 -37.90 -8.44
C SER A 74 -12.72 -38.27 -9.80
N VAL A 75 -13.55 -37.38 -10.37
CA VAL A 75 -14.12 -37.56 -11.72
C VAL A 75 -13.04 -37.47 -12.80
N CYS A 76 -12.10 -36.53 -12.69
CA CYS A 76 -10.98 -36.39 -13.64
C CYS A 76 -10.03 -37.60 -13.62
N LEU A 77 -9.92 -38.30 -12.50
CA LEU A 77 -9.11 -39.51 -12.34
C LEU A 77 -9.89 -40.80 -12.65
N SER A 78 -11.09 -40.70 -13.25
CA SER A 78 -11.95 -41.84 -13.61
C SER A 78 -12.30 -42.75 -12.43
N ALA A 79 -12.42 -42.18 -11.22
CA ALA A 79 -12.87 -42.93 -10.07
C ALA A 79 -14.32 -43.40 -10.24
N SER A 80 -14.65 -44.54 -9.61
CA SER A 80 -16.00 -45.12 -9.66
C SER A 80 -17.06 -44.12 -9.20
N LEU A 81 -18.21 -44.14 -9.89
CA LEU A 81 -19.39 -43.34 -9.56
C LEU A 81 -19.81 -43.52 -8.08
N SER A 82 -19.56 -44.70 -7.52
CA SER A 82 -19.83 -45.05 -6.12
C SER A 82 -19.04 -44.20 -5.10
N VAL A 83 -17.94 -43.58 -5.50
CA VAL A 83 -17.10 -42.70 -4.66
C VAL A 83 -17.40 -41.23 -4.92
N SER A 84 -17.58 -40.86 -6.19
CA SER A 84 -17.79 -39.46 -6.58
C SER A 84 -19.17 -38.93 -6.15
N ILE A 85 -20.24 -39.74 -6.24
CA ILE A 85 -21.60 -39.31 -5.86
C ILE A 85 -21.70 -38.93 -4.37
N PRO A 86 -21.23 -39.76 -3.40
CA PRO A 86 -21.24 -39.38 -1.99
C PRO A 86 -20.50 -38.06 -1.69
N ILE A 87 -19.38 -37.79 -2.38
CA ILE A 87 -18.60 -36.57 -2.19
C ILE A 87 -19.39 -35.33 -2.64
N PHE A 88 -20.11 -35.40 -3.76
CA PHE A 88 -20.96 -34.30 -4.21
C PHE A 88 -22.19 -34.10 -3.30
N ILE A 89 -22.77 -35.18 -2.76
CA ILE A 89 -23.86 -35.09 -1.78
C ILE A 89 -23.37 -34.40 -0.50
N LEU A 90 -22.22 -34.80 0.03
CA LEU A 90 -21.60 -34.17 1.20
C LEU A 90 -21.29 -32.68 0.94
N THR A 91 -20.76 -32.36 -0.23
CA THR A 91 -20.51 -30.98 -0.67
C THR A 91 -21.78 -30.13 -0.62
N ALA A 92 -22.88 -30.64 -1.20
CA ALA A 92 -24.16 -29.94 -1.21
C ALA A 92 -24.72 -29.71 0.21
N ILE A 93 -24.55 -30.68 1.12
CA ILE A 93 -24.95 -30.57 2.52
C ILE A 93 -24.14 -29.46 3.23
N PHE A 94 -22.81 -29.46 3.12
CA PHE A 94 -21.97 -28.47 3.80
C PHE A 94 -22.19 -27.04 3.27
N ILE A 95 -22.33 -26.88 1.96
CA ILE A 95 -22.65 -25.58 1.34
C ILE A 95 -24.07 -25.14 1.75
N GLY A 96 -25.05 -26.05 1.73
CA GLY A 96 -26.42 -25.77 2.14
C GLY A 96 -26.53 -25.32 3.61
N LEU A 97 -25.82 -26.01 4.52
CA LEU A 97 -25.78 -25.64 5.94
C LEU A 97 -25.11 -24.27 6.17
N ALA A 98 -24.02 -23.97 5.45
CA ALA A 98 -23.38 -22.67 5.52
C ALA A 98 -24.31 -21.55 5.02
N LEU A 99 -25.00 -21.76 3.90
CA LEU A 99 -25.95 -20.79 3.35
C LEU A 99 -27.16 -20.56 4.25
N LEU A 100 -27.75 -21.62 4.82
CA LEU A 100 -28.84 -21.51 5.79
C LEU A 100 -28.41 -20.72 7.04
N TYR A 101 -27.17 -20.92 7.49
CA TYR A 101 -26.59 -20.15 8.59
C TYR A 101 -26.46 -18.67 8.23
N PHE A 102 -25.95 -18.33 7.06
CA PHE A 102 -25.83 -16.93 6.61
C PHE A 102 -27.19 -16.26 6.44
N ILE A 103 -28.19 -16.96 5.89
CA ILE A 103 -29.56 -16.44 5.75
C ILE A 103 -30.18 -16.16 7.12
N LYS A 104 -30.02 -17.08 8.08
CA LYS A 104 -30.50 -16.88 9.46
C LYS A 104 -29.81 -15.69 10.13
N HIS A 105 -28.49 -15.58 9.99
CA HIS A 105 -27.71 -14.49 10.57
C HIS A 105 -28.00 -13.11 9.92
N LEU A 106 -28.39 -13.08 8.64
CA LEU A 106 -28.87 -11.84 7.99
C LEU A 106 -30.26 -11.42 8.48
N LYS A 107 -31.12 -12.38 8.83
CA LYS A 107 -32.48 -12.14 9.33
C LYS A 107 -32.52 -11.75 10.81
N GLU A 108 -31.51 -12.13 11.60
CA GLU A 108 -31.40 -11.85 13.04
C GLU A 108 -30.61 -10.58 13.39
N ARG A 109 -30.22 -9.72 12.42
CA ARG A 109 -29.74 -8.37 12.76
C ARG A 109 -30.89 -7.58 13.41
N PRO A 110 -30.77 -7.13 14.67
CA PRO A 110 -31.78 -6.27 15.27
C PRO A 110 -31.79 -4.94 14.53
N THR A 111 -32.97 -4.55 14.07
CA THR A 111 -33.30 -3.16 13.77
C THR A 111 -32.90 -2.33 14.98
N LEU A 112 -31.98 -1.38 14.80
CA LEU A 112 -31.61 -0.43 15.85
C LEU A 112 -32.87 0.32 16.29
N THR A 113 -33.25 0.08 17.55
CA THR A 113 -34.33 0.74 18.26
C THR A 113 -34.12 2.24 18.24
N GLU A 114 -35.06 2.98 17.65
CA GLU A 114 -35.28 4.40 17.93
C GLU A 114 -35.69 4.51 19.40
N GLU A 115 -34.86 5.14 20.23
CA GLU A 115 -35.31 5.64 21.52
C GLU A 115 -34.61 6.95 21.87
N HIS A 116 -35.45 7.94 22.19
CA HIS A 116 -35.16 9.27 22.76
C HIS A 116 -34.80 10.40 21.79
N LEU A 117 -35.81 10.88 21.05
CA LEU A 117 -35.99 12.31 20.83
C LEU A 117 -36.93 12.86 21.92
N GLU A 118 -36.35 13.46 22.97
CA GLU A 118 -37.11 14.36 23.83
C GLU A 118 -37.47 15.61 23.03
N THR A 119 -38.76 15.90 22.98
CA THR A 119 -39.33 17.13 22.44
C THR A 119 -39.01 18.29 23.38
N PRO A 120 -38.69 19.49 22.84
CA PRO A 120 -39.29 20.66 23.45
C PRO A 120 -39.96 21.58 22.42
N ALA A 121 -41.17 21.98 22.80
CA ALA A 121 -41.84 23.25 22.56
C ALA A 121 -42.06 23.73 21.11
N LYS A 122 -43.30 23.50 20.69
CA LYS A 122 -44.11 24.25 19.73
C LYS A 122 -43.94 25.77 19.90
N ILE A 123 -43.37 26.46 18.91
CA ILE A 123 -43.49 27.92 18.74
C ILE A 123 -44.23 28.18 17.43
N SER A 124 -45.34 28.90 17.55
CA SER A 124 -46.26 29.35 16.49
C SER A 124 -45.59 30.37 15.55
N PRO A 125 -45.99 30.46 14.27
CA PRO A 125 -45.40 31.42 13.33
C PRO A 125 -46.13 32.77 13.37
N GLU A 126 -45.37 33.87 13.42
CA GLU A 126 -45.84 35.20 13.00
C GLU A 126 -44.64 36.15 12.72
N PRO A 127 -44.81 37.27 12.01
CA PRO A 127 -44.44 37.44 10.61
C PRO A 127 -43.20 38.32 10.41
N ALA A 128 -42.63 38.24 9.20
CA ALA A 128 -41.44 38.98 8.77
C ALA A 128 -41.53 40.50 8.97
N PRO A 129 -40.47 41.16 9.49
CA PRO A 129 -40.33 42.60 9.38
C PRO A 129 -39.64 43.01 8.07
N LYS A 130 -40.15 44.12 7.52
CA LYS A 130 -39.83 44.75 6.25
C LYS A 130 -38.36 45.14 6.11
N ALA A 131 -37.89 44.99 4.87
CA ALA A 131 -36.59 45.47 4.38
C ALA A 131 -36.41 46.99 4.60
N LEU A 132 -35.21 47.36 5.05
CA LEU A 132 -34.61 48.68 4.86
C LEU A 132 -33.22 48.50 4.22
N PRO A 133 -32.79 49.40 3.33
CA PRO A 133 -31.67 49.18 2.42
C PRO A 133 -30.31 49.34 3.13
N ILE A 134 -29.41 48.40 2.88
CA ILE A 134 -28.00 48.44 3.30
C ILE A 134 -27.21 49.27 2.26
N PRO A 135 -26.34 50.21 2.67
CA PRO A 135 -25.50 50.98 1.73
C PRO A 135 -24.42 50.10 1.08
N GLU A 136 -24.16 50.32 -0.21
CA GLU A 136 -23.12 49.65 -1.00
C GLU A 136 -21.73 49.80 -0.35
N GLU A 137 -21.24 48.71 0.24
CA GLU A 137 -19.85 48.59 0.67
C GLU A 137 -19.01 48.12 -0.53
N LYS A 138 -18.11 49.00 -1.00
CA LYS A 138 -17.15 48.72 -2.07
C LYS A 138 -16.34 47.46 -1.72
N ILE A 139 -16.57 46.38 -2.48
CA ILE A 139 -15.73 45.19 -2.48
C ILE A 139 -14.34 45.60 -2.98
N LEU A 140 -13.41 45.80 -2.05
CA LEU A 140 -11.97 45.84 -2.33
C LEU A 140 -11.54 44.42 -2.69
N ILE A 141 -11.39 44.19 -4.00
CA ILE A 141 -10.80 42.98 -4.56
C ILE A 141 -9.37 42.84 -3.97
N PRO A 142 -9.02 41.72 -3.30
CA PRO A 142 -7.64 41.49 -2.86
C PRO A 142 -6.74 41.36 -4.10
N PRO A 143 -5.51 41.91 -4.07
CA PRO A 143 -4.63 41.85 -5.23
C PRO A 143 -4.30 40.39 -5.54
N THR A 144 -4.58 40.00 -6.79
CA THR A 144 -4.19 38.74 -7.39
C THR A 144 -2.71 38.45 -7.07
N PRO A 145 -2.37 37.30 -6.45
CA PRO A 145 -0.98 36.92 -6.28
C PRO A 145 -0.34 36.84 -7.65
N LYS A 146 0.67 37.66 -7.89
CA LYS A 146 1.51 37.59 -9.10
C LYS A 146 2.04 36.15 -9.20
N ALA A 147 1.68 35.46 -10.27
CA ALA A 147 2.20 34.14 -10.58
C ALA A 147 3.72 34.24 -10.79
N ILE A 148 4.49 33.91 -9.75
CA ILE A 148 5.90 33.57 -9.91
C ILE A 148 5.92 32.33 -10.80
N PRO A 149 6.69 32.29 -11.90
CA PRO A 149 6.78 31.09 -12.72
C PRO A 149 7.38 29.98 -11.87
N LYS A 150 6.53 29.08 -11.37
CA LYS A 150 6.96 27.86 -10.69
C LYS A 150 7.64 27.00 -11.75
N THR A 151 8.97 26.91 -11.73
CA THR A 151 9.72 25.99 -12.58
C THR A 151 9.20 24.58 -12.33
N LYS A 152 8.56 23.99 -13.33
CA LYS A 152 7.97 22.65 -13.26
C LYS A 152 9.11 21.64 -13.14
N LEU A 153 9.13 20.84 -12.06
CA LEU A 153 10.21 19.89 -11.74
C LEU A 153 10.40 18.84 -12.84
N SER A 154 9.30 18.43 -13.49
CA SER A 154 9.33 17.46 -14.58
C SER A 154 9.87 18.01 -15.91
N SER A 155 10.08 19.33 -16.03
CA SER A 155 10.61 19.96 -17.24
C SER A 155 12.15 19.92 -17.25
N ASP A 156 12.70 19.01 -18.06
CA ASP A 156 14.14 18.78 -18.24
C ASP A 156 14.96 18.62 -16.93
N PRO A 157 14.60 17.62 -16.09
CA PRO A 157 15.31 17.38 -14.85
C PRO A 157 16.74 16.88 -15.10
N GLU A 158 17.70 17.40 -14.33
CA GLU A 158 19.05 16.86 -14.27
C GLU A 158 19.02 15.51 -13.51
N ILE A 159 18.79 14.41 -14.24
CA ILE A 159 18.72 13.05 -13.68
C ILE A 159 20.13 12.47 -13.51
N ARG A 160 20.47 12.07 -12.29
CA ARG A 160 21.69 11.33 -11.97
C ARG A 160 21.47 9.84 -12.22
N TYR A 161 22.35 9.23 -13.01
CA TYR A 161 22.30 7.80 -13.29
C TYR A 161 23.26 7.04 -12.38
N PRO A 162 22.80 6.02 -11.64
CA PRO A 162 23.67 5.23 -10.80
C PRO A 162 24.60 4.35 -11.64
N LEU A 163 25.80 4.09 -11.11
CA LEU A 163 26.76 3.17 -11.75
C LEU A 163 26.33 1.70 -11.63
N LYS A 164 25.57 1.37 -10.59
CA LYS A 164 24.99 0.05 -10.32
C LYS A 164 23.58 0.19 -9.76
N TRP A 165 22.72 -0.78 -10.06
CA TRP A 165 21.33 -0.82 -9.60
C TRP A 165 21.21 -1.83 -8.47
N ASP A 166 21.82 -1.51 -7.32
CA ASP A 166 21.89 -2.42 -6.19
C ASP A 166 21.63 -1.70 -4.85
N TYR A 167 21.58 -2.51 -3.80
CA TYR A 167 21.41 -2.05 -2.42
C TYR A 167 22.44 -1.01 -2.00
N SER A 168 23.70 -1.15 -2.40
CA SER A 168 24.79 -0.29 -1.92
C SER A 168 24.59 1.15 -2.37
N ILE A 169 24.17 1.34 -3.63
CA ILE A 169 23.86 2.66 -4.19
C ILE A 169 22.59 3.23 -3.57
N LEU A 170 21.52 2.43 -3.46
CA LEU A 170 20.27 2.87 -2.84
C LEU A 170 20.48 3.37 -1.41
N HIS A 171 21.22 2.59 -0.61
CA HIS A 171 21.57 2.96 0.75
C HIS A 171 22.41 4.24 0.80
N ALA A 172 23.44 4.37 -0.06
CA ALA A 172 24.29 5.55 -0.09
C ALA A 172 23.50 6.82 -0.42
N TRP A 173 22.58 6.75 -1.39
CA TRP A 173 21.73 7.88 -1.79
C TRP A 173 20.70 8.24 -0.71
N LEU A 174 20.02 7.26 -0.11
CA LEU A 174 19.10 7.55 0.99
C LEU A 174 19.83 8.19 2.17
N LYS A 175 21.00 7.66 2.54
CA LYS A 175 21.82 8.20 3.62
C LYS A 175 22.37 9.59 3.32
N SER A 176 22.63 9.94 2.05
CA SER A 176 23.09 11.29 1.70
C SER A 176 21.97 12.32 1.77
N LEU A 177 20.71 11.93 1.53
CA LEU A 177 19.56 12.84 1.50
C LEU A 177 18.87 13.00 2.86
N PHE A 178 18.88 11.94 3.68
CA PHE A 178 18.06 11.87 4.88
C PHE A 178 18.82 11.42 6.13
N ASP A 179 18.34 11.88 7.27
CA ASP A 179 18.61 11.30 8.58
C ASP A 179 17.35 10.59 9.10
N LEU A 180 17.54 9.68 10.07
CA LEU A 180 16.41 9.11 10.79
C LEU A 180 15.68 10.25 11.53
N ASP A 181 14.35 10.31 11.43
CA ASP A 181 13.60 11.35 12.13
C ASP A 181 13.74 11.15 13.65
N PRO A 182 14.08 12.20 14.42
CA PRO A 182 14.12 12.17 15.89
C PRO A 182 12.87 11.60 16.56
N ASP A 183 11.71 11.72 15.91
CA ASP A 183 10.43 11.21 16.40
C ASP A 183 10.33 9.68 16.24
N THR A 184 11.30 9.03 15.58
CA THR A 184 11.35 7.57 15.45
C THR A 184 11.76 6.93 16.77
N ASP A 185 11.00 5.93 17.22
CA ASP A 185 11.23 5.26 18.50
C ASP A 185 12.65 4.65 18.54
N PRO A 186 13.50 5.01 19.52
CA PRO A 186 14.83 4.44 19.66
C PRO A 186 14.84 2.90 19.75
N THR A 187 13.76 2.29 20.24
CA THR A 187 13.61 0.83 20.39
C THR A 187 13.41 0.11 19.06
N ASP A 188 13.00 0.82 18.01
CA ASP A 188 12.90 0.30 16.64
C ASP A 188 14.27 -0.15 16.09
N ARG A 189 15.37 0.39 16.63
CA ARG A 189 16.75 -0.06 16.35
C ARG A 189 16.97 -1.53 16.73
N LEU A 190 16.33 -2.00 17.80
CA LEU A 190 16.50 -3.36 18.34
C LEU A 190 15.64 -4.39 17.62
N LYS A 191 14.58 -3.95 16.93
CA LYS A 191 13.61 -4.81 16.20
C LYS A 191 13.54 -4.47 14.72
N SER A 192 14.66 -4.05 14.13
CA SER A 192 14.71 -3.52 12.77
C SER A 192 14.03 -4.45 11.74
N SER A 193 14.14 -5.77 11.91
CA SER A 193 13.52 -6.79 11.04
C SER A 193 11.98 -6.73 10.97
N ASN A 194 11.32 -6.24 12.02
CA ASN A 194 9.87 -6.23 12.18
C ASN A 194 9.25 -4.82 12.04
N LEU A 195 10.04 -3.85 11.57
CA LEU A 195 9.56 -2.48 11.38
C LEU A 195 8.45 -2.42 10.35
N THR A 196 7.34 -1.82 10.76
CA THR A 196 6.19 -1.53 9.91
C THR A 196 6.18 -0.07 9.44
N SER A 197 6.98 0.81 10.04
CA SER A 197 7.14 2.20 9.58
C SER A 197 8.51 2.75 9.92
N VAL A 198 9.04 3.60 9.04
CA VAL A 198 10.27 4.37 9.26
C VAL A 198 10.06 5.78 8.73
N THR A 199 10.31 6.77 9.59
CA THR A 199 10.26 8.18 9.20
C THR A 199 11.68 8.74 9.13
N MET A 200 11.92 9.51 8.09
CA MET A 200 13.20 10.10 7.76
C MET A 200 13.01 11.60 7.54
N ARG A 201 13.97 12.40 8.00
CA ARG A 201 13.98 13.85 7.85
C ARG A 201 15.03 14.25 6.83
N SER A 202 14.69 15.15 5.92
CA SER A 202 15.66 15.64 4.94
C SER A 202 16.76 16.45 5.62
N LYS A 203 18.00 16.22 5.17
CA LYS A 203 19.19 16.96 5.61
C LYS A 203 19.23 18.40 5.15
N THR A 204 18.72 18.66 3.94
CA THR A 204 18.78 19.98 3.29
C THR A 204 17.52 20.79 3.52
N LYS A 205 16.36 20.14 3.71
CA LYS A 205 15.07 20.78 4.02
C LYS A 205 14.47 20.13 5.28
N PRO A 206 14.84 20.55 6.51
CA PRO A 206 14.44 19.85 7.75
C PRO A 206 12.93 19.71 7.99
N CYS A 207 12.11 20.57 7.38
CA CYS A 207 10.65 20.46 7.43
C CYS A 207 10.10 19.31 6.56
N PHE A 208 10.90 18.79 5.63
CA PHE A 208 10.50 17.73 4.72
C PHE A 208 10.72 16.35 5.34
N ARG A 209 9.70 15.49 5.28
CA ARG A 209 9.73 14.11 5.78
C ARG A 209 9.47 13.07 4.69
N LEU A 210 10.28 12.02 4.68
CA LEU A 210 10.02 10.79 3.92
C LEU A 210 9.54 9.72 4.91
N HIS A 211 8.39 9.13 4.66
CA HIS A 211 7.82 8.08 5.50
C HIS A 211 7.61 6.81 4.71
N CYS A 212 8.29 5.73 5.08
CA CYS A 212 8.05 4.41 4.50
C CYS A 212 7.22 3.61 5.47
N PHE A 213 6.09 3.04 5.04
CA PHE A 213 5.29 2.20 5.93
C PHE A 213 4.59 1.05 5.23
N GLN A 214 4.49 -0.05 5.97
CA GLN A 214 3.73 -1.25 5.66
C GLN A 214 2.34 -1.14 6.29
N GLY A 215 1.28 -1.17 5.47
CA GLY A 215 -0.09 -1.16 5.97
C GLY A 215 -1.11 -0.65 4.96
N MET A 216 -2.32 -0.37 5.46
CA MET A 216 -3.39 0.21 4.66
C MET A 216 -3.08 1.68 4.35
N PHE A 217 -3.42 2.14 3.15
CA PHE A 217 -3.20 3.55 2.74
C PHE A 217 -3.83 4.55 3.73
N SER A 218 -4.95 4.18 4.34
CA SER A 218 -5.74 5.01 5.26
C SER A 218 -5.14 5.18 6.65
N THR A 219 -4.12 4.38 7.01
CA THR A 219 -3.47 4.42 8.33
C THR A 219 -2.17 5.23 8.33
N ASP A 220 -1.87 5.91 7.22
CA ASP A 220 -0.70 6.77 7.12
C ASP A 220 -0.81 7.99 8.04
N LYS A 221 0.16 8.12 8.93
CA LYS A 221 0.21 9.21 9.91
C LYS A 221 0.69 10.54 9.32
N LEU A 222 1.43 10.51 8.21
CA LEU A 222 1.95 11.73 7.57
C LEU A 222 1.06 12.25 6.43
N LEU A 223 0.02 11.51 6.06
CA LEU A 223 -0.96 11.96 5.08
C LEU A 223 -1.92 12.96 5.73
N ASN A 224 -1.81 14.23 5.34
CA ASN A 224 -2.72 15.28 5.75
C ASN A 224 -4.03 15.14 4.98
N LYS A 225 -5.09 14.62 5.61
CA LYS A 225 -6.39 14.40 4.95
C LYS A 225 -6.98 15.64 4.28
N GLN A 226 -6.69 16.85 4.80
CA GLN A 226 -7.21 18.12 4.29
C GLN A 226 -6.34 18.74 3.17
N SER A 227 -5.06 18.38 3.10
CA SER A 227 -4.12 18.87 2.10
C SER A 227 -3.14 17.76 1.73
N GLY A 228 -3.71 16.64 1.30
CA GLY A 228 -3.00 15.40 1.00
C GLY A 228 -3.48 14.81 -0.31
N ALA A 229 -2.58 14.11 -0.99
CA ALA A 229 -2.87 13.39 -2.22
C ALA A 229 -2.52 11.90 -2.08
N ILE A 230 -3.36 11.05 -2.64
CA ILE A 230 -3.05 9.62 -2.82
C ILE A 230 -2.81 9.38 -4.32
N VAL A 231 -1.66 8.79 -4.64
CA VAL A 231 -1.36 8.33 -6.00
C VAL A 231 -1.85 6.90 -6.18
N VAL A 232 -2.52 6.64 -7.31
CA VAL A 232 -2.97 5.32 -7.73
C VAL A 232 -2.54 5.02 -9.17
N THR A 233 -2.14 3.78 -9.44
CA THR A 233 -1.85 3.35 -10.81
C THR A 233 -3.12 2.98 -11.55
N THR A 234 -3.20 3.33 -12.83
CA THR A 234 -4.34 3.01 -13.70
C THR A 234 -3.85 2.58 -15.08
N ASN A 235 -4.76 2.08 -15.91
CA ASN A 235 -4.51 1.83 -17.33
C ASN A 235 -4.93 3.05 -18.17
N SER A 236 -4.67 3.00 -19.47
CA SER A 236 -5.03 4.09 -20.39
C SER A 236 -6.52 4.40 -20.46
N SER A 237 -7.42 3.43 -20.23
CA SER A 237 -8.86 3.69 -20.26
C SER A 237 -9.40 4.29 -18.96
N MET A 238 -8.61 4.26 -17.89
CA MET A 238 -9.06 4.59 -16.54
C MET A 238 -10.38 3.90 -16.20
N ASP A 239 -10.51 2.62 -16.53
CA ASP A 239 -11.71 1.86 -16.21
C ASP A 239 -11.76 1.52 -14.72
N PHE A 240 -12.76 2.06 -14.02
CA PHE A 240 -13.00 1.84 -12.59
C PHE A 240 -13.07 0.34 -12.23
N SER A 241 -13.62 -0.48 -13.14
CA SER A 241 -13.82 -1.93 -12.92
C SER A 241 -12.55 -2.76 -13.11
N MET A 242 -11.52 -2.21 -13.76
CA MET A 242 -10.25 -2.90 -14.04
C MET A 242 -9.16 -2.58 -13.02
N THR A 243 -9.53 -1.99 -11.88
CA THR A 243 -8.57 -1.60 -10.85
C THR A 243 -8.04 -2.81 -10.10
N VAL A 244 -6.73 -2.83 -9.82
CA VAL A 244 -6.05 -3.97 -9.16
C VAL A 244 -5.13 -3.51 -8.04
N GLY A 245 -4.87 -4.41 -7.08
CA GLY A 245 -3.95 -4.16 -5.97
C GLY A 245 -4.34 -2.93 -5.15
N ARG A 246 -3.38 -2.05 -4.88
CA ARG A 246 -3.58 -0.83 -4.10
C ARG A 246 -4.65 0.08 -4.70
N THR A 247 -4.70 0.24 -6.02
CA THR A 247 -5.72 1.04 -6.69
C THR A 247 -7.11 0.54 -6.35
N SER A 248 -7.35 -0.78 -6.35
CA SER A 248 -8.63 -1.37 -5.97
C SER A 248 -9.00 -1.07 -4.50
N ALA A 249 -8.03 -1.10 -3.59
CA ALA A 249 -8.27 -0.75 -2.19
C ALA A 249 -8.66 0.72 -2.00
N VAL A 250 -8.05 1.63 -2.78
CA VAL A 250 -8.40 3.06 -2.78
C VAL A 250 -9.76 3.29 -3.43
N THR A 251 -10.02 2.69 -4.59
CA THR A 251 -11.29 2.86 -5.30
C THR A 251 -12.48 2.24 -4.57
N ALA A 252 -12.27 1.21 -3.74
CA ALA A 252 -13.30 0.70 -2.84
C ALA A 252 -13.76 1.72 -1.77
N ARG A 253 -13.02 2.82 -1.58
CA ARG A 253 -13.35 3.92 -0.67
C ARG A 253 -13.66 5.23 -1.41
N LEU A 254 -13.62 5.20 -2.74
CA LEU A 254 -13.83 6.35 -3.61
C LEU A 254 -15.16 6.16 -4.33
N SER A 255 -16.00 7.19 -4.37
CA SER A 255 -17.21 7.09 -5.19
C SER A 255 -16.85 6.97 -6.67
N LYS A 256 -17.61 6.14 -7.40
CA LYS A 256 -17.44 5.99 -8.85
C LYS A 256 -17.56 7.34 -9.56
N ARG A 257 -18.45 8.22 -9.08
CA ARG A 257 -18.63 9.57 -9.61
C ARG A 257 -17.37 10.42 -9.47
N CYS A 258 -16.68 10.35 -8.34
CA CYS A 258 -15.42 11.06 -8.15
C CYS A 258 -14.37 10.60 -9.17
N TRP A 259 -14.25 9.29 -9.40
CA TRP A 259 -13.33 8.74 -10.39
C TRP A 259 -13.64 9.19 -11.82
N GLU A 260 -14.90 9.07 -12.26
CA GLU A 260 -15.29 9.50 -13.61
C GLU A 260 -15.12 11.01 -13.79
N THR A 261 -15.41 11.83 -12.76
CA THR A 261 -15.17 13.29 -12.82
C THR A 261 -13.70 13.62 -13.08
N ILE A 262 -12.77 12.90 -12.44
CA ILE A 262 -11.33 13.10 -12.68
C ILE A 262 -10.98 12.63 -14.09
N LYS A 263 -11.48 11.48 -14.52
CA LYS A 263 -11.24 10.94 -15.86
C LYS A 263 -11.79 11.85 -16.98
N ASP A 264 -12.92 12.50 -16.76
CA ASP A 264 -13.52 13.43 -17.73
C ASP A 264 -12.69 14.70 -17.95
N THR A 265 -11.69 14.95 -17.09
CA THR A 265 -10.70 16.02 -17.33
C THR A 265 -9.62 15.64 -18.35
N ILE A 266 -9.54 14.36 -18.78
CA ILE A 266 -8.69 13.97 -19.91
C ILE A 266 -9.17 14.72 -21.16
N PRO A 267 -8.30 15.46 -21.86
CA PRO A 267 -8.69 16.17 -23.08
C PRO A 267 -9.39 15.24 -24.08
N SER A 268 -10.55 15.66 -24.59
CA SER A 268 -11.38 14.82 -25.48
C SER A 268 -10.66 14.37 -26.76
N GLN A 269 -9.58 15.07 -27.14
CA GLN A 269 -8.71 14.71 -28.25
C GLN A 269 -7.88 13.44 -27.97
N GLU A 270 -7.48 13.21 -26.71
CA GLU A 270 -6.65 12.06 -26.32
C GLU A 270 -7.51 10.81 -26.06
N LYS A 271 -8.76 10.98 -25.59
CA LYS A 271 -9.73 9.93 -25.20
C LYS A 271 -9.25 8.90 -24.16
N LYS A 272 -7.94 8.83 -23.88
CA LYS A 272 -7.26 7.86 -23.02
C LYS A 272 -6.08 8.55 -22.35
N LEU A 273 -5.74 8.13 -21.13
CA LEU A 273 -4.56 8.62 -20.42
C LEU A 273 -3.29 8.00 -21.04
N PRO A 274 -2.37 8.80 -21.61
CA PRO A 274 -1.12 8.29 -22.18
C PRO A 274 -0.26 7.58 -21.13
N ILE A 275 0.60 6.67 -21.57
CA ILE A 275 1.54 6.00 -20.66
C ILE A 275 2.59 7.02 -20.19
N GLY A 276 2.90 7.00 -18.90
CA GLY A 276 3.76 7.97 -18.24
C GLY A 276 3.09 9.30 -17.92
N ALA A 277 1.77 9.44 -18.14
CA ALA A 277 1.01 10.64 -17.82
C ALA A 277 0.25 10.50 -16.51
N CYS A 278 0.03 11.64 -15.86
CA CYS A 278 -0.76 11.76 -14.64
C CYS A 278 -1.98 12.65 -14.90
N ILE A 279 -3.07 12.34 -14.21
CA ILE A 279 -4.23 13.22 -14.07
C ILE A 279 -4.65 13.28 -12.62
N SER A 280 -5.28 14.37 -12.21
CA SER A 280 -5.63 14.57 -10.82
C SER A 280 -6.88 15.39 -10.67
N GLY A 281 -7.56 15.22 -9.56
CA GLY A 281 -8.62 16.11 -9.13
C GLY A 281 -8.92 15.96 -7.64
N PRO A 282 -9.86 16.76 -7.13
CA PRO A 282 -10.28 16.69 -5.75
C PRO A 282 -10.93 15.34 -5.46
N TRP A 283 -10.69 14.80 -4.26
CA TRP A 283 -11.45 13.67 -3.74
C TRP A 283 -12.77 14.19 -3.18
N THR A 284 -13.82 14.14 -4.00
CA THR A 284 -15.17 14.54 -3.58
C THR A 284 -15.81 13.44 -2.75
N LEU A 285 -16.31 13.77 -1.56
CA LEU A 285 -17.02 12.85 -0.68
C LEU A 285 -18.50 12.79 -1.03
N GLU A 286 -19.09 11.61 -0.88
CA GLU A 286 -20.54 11.47 -0.74
C GLU A 286 -20.94 11.61 0.73
N GLU A 287 -22.22 11.83 0.99
CA GLU A 287 -22.72 12.05 2.35
C GLU A 287 -22.48 10.79 3.21
N GLY A 288 -21.82 10.97 4.36
CA GLY A 288 -21.45 9.88 5.27
C GLY A 288 -20.08 9.23 5.00
N ASP A 289 -19.36 9.62 3.95
CA ASP A 289 -18.04 9.08 3.65
C ASP A 289 -16.91 9.67 4.52
N THR A 290 -15.85 8.87 4.69
CA THR A 290 -14.64 9.30 5.39
C THR A 290 -13.64 9.95 4.42
N LEU A 291 -13.13 11.13 4.77
CA LEU A 291 -12.01 11.75 4.04
C LEU A 291 -10.71 10.99 4.29
N TYR A 292 -10.08 10.50 3.22
CA TYR A 292 -8.76 9.86 3.27
C TYR A 292 -7.66 10.77 2.74
N ALA A 293 -7.97 11.61 1.76
CA ALA A 293 -7.10 12.61 1.17
C ALA A 293 -7.95 13.70 0.52
N SER A 294 -7.39 14.87 0.31
CA SER A 294 -8.05 15.97 -0.40
C SER A 294 -8.04 15.79 -1.92
N HIS A 295 -7.06 15.05 -2.43
CA HIS A 295 -6.81 14.89 -3.87
C HIS A 295 -6.51 13.42 -4.20
N LEU A 296 -6.92 13.02 -5.40
CA LEU A 296 -6.51 11.77 -6.02
C LEU A 296 -5.66 12.10 -7.25
N ILE A 297 -4.52 11.42 -7.38
CA ILE A 297 -3.67 11.48 -8.55
C ILE A 297 -3.68 10.09 -9.19
N ALA A 298 -4.23 9.98 -10.38
CA ALA A 298 -4.18 8.76 -11.17
C ALA A 298 -3.01 8.85 -12.16
N ILE A 299 -2.13 7.87 -12.11
CA ILE A 299 -0.99 7.75 -13.03
C ILE A 299 -1.15 6.50 -13.89
N ASN A 300 -0.97 6.63 -15.19
CA ASN A 300 -0.74 5.48 -16.05
C ASN A 300 0.78 5.25 -16.09
N PRO A 301 1.34 4.36 -15.25
CA PRO A 301 2.78 4.35 -15.02
C PRO A 301 3.54 3.92 -16.27
N PRO A 302 4.77 4.41 -16.49
CA PRO A 302 5.63 3.87 -17.52
C PRO A 302 5.96 2.41 -17.19
N THR A 303 5.82 1.53 -18.18
CA THR A 303 6.12 0.09 -18.05
C THR A 303 7.24 -0.31 -19.01
N LEU A 304 7.97 -1.38 -18.67
CA LEU A 304 8.98 -1.95 -19.56
C LEU A 304 8.43 -2.31 -20.94
N GLU A 305 7.19 -2.79 -21.02
CA GLU A 305 6.53 -3.16 -22.28
C GLU A 305 6.51 -2.02 -23.31
N THR A 306 6.43 -0.77 -22.85
CA THR A 306 6.46 0.39 -23.76
C THR A 306 7.80 0.65 -24.42
N LEU A 307 8.87 0.11 -23.84
CA LEU A 307 10.23 0.26 -24.34
C LEU A 307 10.65 -0.91 -25.24
N ILE A 308 9.79 -1.92 -25.37
CA ILE A 308 10.07 -3.17 -26.04
C ILE A 308 9.25 -3.24 -27.33
N PRO A 309 9.84 -3.63 -28.47
CA PRO A 309 9.09 -3.83 -29.69
C PRO A 309 7.94 -4.85 -29.49
N PRO A 310 6.73 -4.60 -30.03
CA PRO A 310 5.49 -5.35 -29.72
C PRO A 310 5.48 -6.83 -30.15
N LYS A 311 6.57 -7.37 -30.68
CA LYS A 311 6.65 -8.73 -31.25
C LYS A 311 7.32 -9.76 -30.33
N LEU A 312 7.73 -9.38 -29.12
CA LEU A 312 8.43 -10.29 -28.20
C LEU A 312 7.43 -11.07 -27.33
N ARG A 313 7.17 -12.33 -27.69
CA ARG A 313 6.47 -13.31 -26.83
C ARG A 313 7.47 -14.12 -26.01
N ARG A 314 8.22 -13.46 -25.14
CA ARG A 314 9.15 -14.11 -24.19
C ARG A 314 9.29 -13.28 -22.92
N ALA A 315 9.95 -13.84 -21.90
CA ALA A 315 10.32 -13.07 -20.72
C ALA A 315 11.18 -11.86 -21.12
N ILE A 316 10.89 -10.72 -20.50
CA ILE A 316 11.61 -9.46 -20.68
C ILE A 316 12.96 -9.58 -19.98
N THR A 317 14.02 -9.20 -20.69
CA THR A 317 15.40 -9.17 -20.18
C THR A 317 15.96 -7.76 -20.31
N PHE A 318 17.08 -7.46 -19.65
CA PHE A 318 17.75 -6.16 -19.82
C PHE A 318 18.33 -5.92 -21.22
N GLN A 319 18.32 -6.93 -22.10
CA GLN A 319 18.69 -6.76 -23.50
C GLN A 319 17.55 -6.20 -24.35
N ASP A 320 16.31 -6.28 -23.87
CA ASP A 320 15.12 -5.88 -24.62
C ASP A 320 14.85 -4.37 -24.57
N PHE A 321 15.44 -3.66 -23.61
CA PHE A 321 15.21 -2.24 -23.40
C PHE A 321 16.43 -1.54 -22.80
N ASN A 322 16.46 -0.21 -22.87
CA ASN A 322 17.48 0.59 -22.21
C ASN A 322 17.07 0.90 -20.76
N ILE A 323 17.80 0.34 -19.78
CA ILE A 323 17.51 0.53 -18.35
C ILE A 323 17.57 2.00 -17.91
N LYS A 324 18.46 2.82 -18.51
CA LYS A 324 18.54 4.26 -18.19
C LYS A 324 17.31 5.01 -18.68
N THR A 325 16.76 4.64 -19.83
CA THR A 325 15.51 5.20 -20.34
C THR A 325 14.33 4.81 -19.44
N ALA A 326 14.23 3.53 -19.07
CA ALA A 326 13.19 3.05 -18.14
C ALA A 326 13.25 3.78 -16.79
N TYR A 327 14.46 3.91 -16.25
CA TYR A 327 14.73 4.66 -15.03
C TYR A 327 14.30 6.13 -15.14
N ALA A 328 14.72 6.83 -16.19
CA ALA A 328 14.39 8.23 -16.38
C ALA A 328 12.87 8.45 -16.53
N ASN A 329 12.16 7.53 -17.17
CA ASN A 329 10.70 7.58 -17.27
C ASN A 329 10.04 7.44 -15.89
N LEU A 330 10.52 6.54 -15.04
CA LEU A 330 10.03 6.40 -13.65
C LEU A 330 10.32 7.65 -12.82
N VAL A 331 11.51 8.24 -12.93
CA VAL A 331 11.85 9.51 -12.25
C VAL A 331 10.88 10.62 -12.68
N LYS A 332 10.68 10.80 -13.99
CA LYS A 332 9.77 11.81 -14.54
C LYS A 332 8.32 11.60 -14.06
N ALA A 333 7.86 10.35 -13.98
CA ALA A 333 6.55 10.01 -13.45
C ALA A 333 6.35 10.50 -12.01
N TYR A 334 7.33 10.30 -11.13
CA TYR A 334 7.27 10.84 -9.76
C TYR A 334 7.31 12.36 -9.73
N LEU A 335 8.16 13.00 -10.54
CA LEU A 335 8.24 14.46 -10.61
C LEU A 335 6.93 15.07 -11.09
N GLN A 336 6.22 14.44 -12.03
CA GLN A 336 4.88 14.89 -12.43
C GLN A 336 3.87 14.83 -11.28
N CYS A 337 3.91 13.78 -10.45
CA CYS A 337 3.07 13.70 -9.26
C CYS A 337 3.41 14.82 -8.25
N PHE A 338 4.69 15.13 -8.06
CA PHE A 338 5.11 16.24 -7.18
C PHE A 338 4.71 17.60 -7.74
N ASP A 339 4.85 17.81 -9.06
CA ASP A 339 4.39 19.02 -9.73
C ASP A 339 2.89 19.26 -9.52
N ILE A 340 2.08 18.21 -9.64
CA ILE A 340 0.63 18.27 -9.37
C ILE A 340 0.40 18.71 -7.92
N CYS A 341 1.09 18.11 -6.94
CA CYS A 341 0.94 18.53 -5.55
C CYS A 341 1.31 20.00 -5.33
N ILE A 342 2.39 20.48 -5.95
CA ILE A 342 2.84 21.87 -5.85
C ILE A 342 1.87 22.85 -6.52
N GLN A 343 1.24 22.44 -7.63
CA GLN A 343 0.24 23.22 -8.35
C GLN A 343 -1.07 23.29 -7.57
N SER A 344 -1.51 22.17 -7.00
CA SER A 344 -2.75 22.04 -6.23
C SER A 344 -2.62 22.40 -4.75
N ASN A 345 -1.48 22.95 -4.32
CA ASN A 345 -1.21 23.36 -2.95
C ASN A 345 -1.38 22.23 -1.92
N VAL A 346 -0.95 21.02 -2.28
CA VAL A 346 -1.01 19.81 -1.47
C VAL A 346 0.28 19.66 -0.66
N SER A 347 0.13 19.50 0.66
CA SER A 347 1.23 19.44 1.61
C SER A 347 1.84 18.05 1.83
N SER A 348 1.12 16.99 1.46
CA SER A 348 1.55 15.60 1.65
C SER A 348 1.11 14.72 0.48
N ILE A 349 1.94 13.77 0.08
CA ILE A 349 1.60 12.81 -0.98
C ILE A 349 1.93 11.40 -0.54
N GLN A 350 1.03 10.45 -0.84
CA GLN A 350 1.29 9.04 -0.64
C GLN A 350 1.42 8.31 -1.98
N VAL A 351 2.54 7.64 -2.19
CA VAL A 351 2.91 6.93 -3.43
C VAL A 351 3.20 5.45 -3.17
N GLU A 352 3.30 4.65 -4.24
CA GLU A 352 3.91 3.32 -4.23
C GLU A 352 5.19 3.31 -5.07
N ILE A 353 5.98 2.24 -4.97
CA ILE A 353 7.13 2.04 -5.86
C ILE A 353 6.61 1.59 -7.24
N LEU A 354 6.83 2.40 -8.26
CA LEU A 354 6.36 2.17 -9.62
C LEU A 354 7.24 1.14 -10.34
N GLY A 355 6.66 0.36 -11.26
CA GLY A 355 7.38 -0.61 -12.08
C GLY A 355 7.68 -1.96 -11.42
N LEU A 356 7.38 -2.15 -10.12
CA LEU A 356 7.66 -3.41 -9.41
C LEU A 356 6.98 -4.65 -10.01
N LYS A 357 5.92 -4.46 -10.80
CA LYS A 357 5.15 -5.54 -11.42
C LYS A 357 5.63 -5.91 -12.83
N ASP A 358 6.60 -5.16 -13.38
CA ASP A 358 7.04 -5.36 -14.76
C ASP A 358 7.85 -6.66 -14.93
N LEU A 359 8.56 -7.09 -13.88
CA LEU A 359 9.30 -8.36 -13.85
C LEU A 359 8.84 -9.25 -12.69
N SER A 360 8.84 -10.56 -12.93
CA SER A 360 8.49 -11.57 -11.92
C SER A 360 9.70 -11.90 -11.03
N LYS A 361 9.46 -12.26 -9.76
CA LYS A 361 10.47 -12.66 -8.77
C LYS A 361 11.40 -13.79 -9.24
N ASN A 362 10.96 -14.60 -10.19
CA ASN A 362 11.72 -15.75 -10.71
C ASN A 362 12.66 -15.37 -11.86
N GLN A 363 12.67 -14.11 -12.31
CA GLN A 363 13.56 -13.63 -13.36
C GLN A 363 14.90 -13.19 -12.76
N GLU A 364 16.01 -13.43 -13.46
CA GLU A 364 17.36 -13.09 -13.01
C GLU A 364 17.50 -11.57 -12.77
N GLU A 365 16.90 -10.78 -13.66
CA GLU A 365 16.90 -9.33 -13.64
C GLU A 365 16.06 -8.71 -12.52
N PHE A 366 15.19 -9.50 -11.87
CA PHE A 366 14.20 -9.01 -10.91
C PHE A 366 14.82 -8.14 -9.82
N THR A 367 15.89 -8.61 -9.19
CA THR A 367 16.53 -7.91 -8.06
C THR A 367 17.08 -6.54 -8.49
N THR A 368 17.80 -6.51 -9.62
CA THR A 368 18.38 -5.31 -10.20
C THR A 368 17.29 -4.31 -10.61
N TRP A 369 16.21 -4.78 -11.22
CA TRP A 369 15.06 -3.96 -11.58
C TRP A 369 14.32 -3.41 -10.36
N HIS A 370 14.15 -4.22 -9.33
CA HIS A 370 13.53 -3.81 -8.07
C HIS A 370 14.31 -2.65 -7.41
N TYR A 371 15.65 -2.70 -7.43
CA TYR A 371 16.49 -1.58 -7.00
C TYR A 371 16.40 -0.36 -7.93
N CYS A 372 16.33 -0.58 -9.25
CA CYS A 372 16.12 0.50 -10.22
C CYS A 372 14.85 1.31 -9.91
N CYS A 373 13.73 0.63 -9.66
CA CYS A 373 12.46 1.27 -9.30
C CYS A 373 12.57 2.10 -8.01
N GLN A 374 13.24 1.57 -6.98
CA GLN A 374 13.44 2.29 -5.72
C GLN A 374 14.36 3.49 -5.88
N LEU A 375 15.46 3.35 -6.62
CA LEU A 375 16.39 4.43 -6.94
C LEU A 375 15.71 5.55 -7.73
N ALA A 376 14.71 5.24 -8.57
CA ALA A 376 13.99 6.25 -9.33
C ALA A 376 13.18 7.17 -8.42
N LEU A 377 12.54 6.62 -7.38
CA LEU A 377 11.87 7.43 -6.37
C LEU A 377 12.87 8.27 -5.57
N VAL A 378 13.98 7.69 -5.13
CA VAL A 378 14.99 8.41 -4.33
C VAL A 378 15.60 9.56 -5.13
N GLU A 379 15.80 9.38 -6.43
CA GLU A 379 16.27 10.45 -7.32
C GLU A 379 15.24 11.54 -7.54
N ALA A 380 13.97 11.19 -7.72
CA ALA A 380 12.89 12.19 -7.78
C ALA A 380 12.81 13.01 -6.49
N LEU A 381 13.02 12.37 -5.33
CA LEU A 381 13.11 13.05 -4.04
C LEU A 381 14.33 13.99 -3.96
N ARG A 382 15.50 13.57 -4.46
CA ARG A 382 16.68 14.46 -4.54
C ARG A 382 16.34 15.72 -5.33
N ILE A 383 15.76 15.58 -6.52
CA ILE A 383 15.41 16.71 -7.40
C ILE A 383 14.42 17.64 -6.70
N LEU A 384 13.38 17.10 -6.04
CA LEU A 384 12.45 17.87 -5.23
C LEU A 384 13.16 18.64 -4.09
N LEU A 385 14.09 17.98 -3.39
CA LEU A 385 14.83 18.58 -2.29
C LEU A 385 15.84 19.64 -2.73
N GLU A 386 16.49 19.48 -3.87
CA GLU A 386 17.44 20.45 -4.44
C GLU A 386 16.74 21.60 -5.17
N SER A 387 15.47 21.43 -5.58
CA SER A 387 14.74 22.48 -6.28
C SER A 387 14.64 23.78 -5.48
N GLU A 388 14.86 24.90 -6.16
CA GLU A 388 14.72 26.24 -5.62
C GLU A 388 13.24 26.55 -5.35
N GLY A 389 12.96 27.17 -4.20
CA GLY A 389 11.60 27.54 -3.79
C GLY A 389 11.11 26.79 -2.56
N THR A 390 10.27 27.49 -1.79
CA THR A 390 9.54 26.88 -0.67
C THR A 390 8.29 26.25 -1.23
N HIS A 391 8.28 24.93 -1.35
CA HIS A 391 7.11 24.17 -1.79
C HIS A 391 6.22 23.84 -0.60
N VAL A 392 4.91 23.80 -0.84
CA VAL A 392 3.94 23.38 0.19
C VAL A 392 4.07 21.89 0.49
N LEU A 393 4.53 21.09 -0.48
CA LEU A 393 4.79 19.67 -0.31
C LEU A 393 5.92 19.44 0.71
N SER A 394 5.53 18.96 1.88
CA SER A 394 6.38 18.80 3.07
C SER A 394 6.53 17.33 3.48
N SER A 395 5.73 16.42 2.94
CA SER A 395 5.92 14.99 3.20
C SER A 395 5.63 14.12 1.98
N VAL A 396 6.44 13.08 1.81
CA VAL A 396 6.20 11.98 0.89
C VAL A 396 6.13 10.70 1.69
N SER A 397 5.00 10.02 1.61
CA SER A 397 4.80 8.69 2.17
C SER A 397 4.88 7.63 1.08
N VAL A 398 5.65 6.59 1.31
CA VAL A 398 5.75 5.41 0.44
C VAL A 398 5.07 4.26 1.15
N ASN A 399 4.04 3.70 0.53
CA ASN A 399 3.22 2.66 1.13
C ASN A 399 3.17 1.38 0.30
N SER A 400 3.23 0.25 1.00
CA SER A 400 2.87 -1.08 0.50
C SER A 400 2.09 -1.83 1.58
N ILE A 401 1.15 -2.68 1.17
CA ILE A 401 0.36 -3.47 2.13
C ILE A 401 1.14 -4.68 2.67
N ASN A 402 2.05 -5.23 1.87
CA ASN A 402 2.69 -6.52 2.13
C ASN A 402 4.05 -6.42 2.80
N GLU A 403 4.74 -5.29 2.64
CA GLU A 403 6.11 -5.10 3.12
C GLU A 403 6.41 -3.63 3.36
N LEU A 404 7.44 -3.35 4.15
CA LEU A 404 7.95 -2.00 4.33
C LEU A 404 8.67 -1.55 3.04
N PRO A 405 8.25 -0.46 2.38
CA PRO A 405 8.98 0.06 1.23
C PRO A 405 10.39 0.51 1.63
N LEU A 406 11.36 0.32 0.74
CA LEU A 406 12.78 0.65 1.01
C LEU A 406 13.34 -0.05 2.27
N LYS A 407 12.69 -1.13 2.76
CA LYS A 407 12.99 -1.79 4.05
C LYS A 407 14.47 -1.94 4.34
N VAL A 408 15.20 -2.61 3.43
CA VAL A 408 16.61 -2.95 3.65
C VAL A 408 17.46 -1.69 3.78
N ALA A 409 17.19 -0.66 2.97
CA ALA A 409 17.92 0.59 3.02
C ALA A 409 17.54 1.43 4.26
N CYS A 410 16.26 1.49 4.60
CA CYS A 410 15.77 2.15 5.82
C CYS A 410 16.33 1.51 7.09
N GLN A 411 16.34 0.17 7.16
CA GLN A 411 16.91 -0.59 8.28
C GLN A 411 18.39 -0.26 8.49
N ALA A 412 19.16 -0.12 7.42
CA ALA A 412 20.57 0.19 7.52
C ALA A 412 20.86 1.59 8.08
N LEU A 413 19.92 2.54 7.98
CA LEU A 413 20.06 3.87 8.62
C LEU A 413 20.09 3.78 10.16
N PHE A 414 19.48 2.75 10.75
CA PHE A 414 19.53 2.51 12.20
C PHE A 414 20.90 2.00 12.67
N TRP A 415 21.73 1.51 11.75
CA TRP A 415 23.03 0.90 12.06
C TRP A 415 24.12 1.95 11.89
N VAL A 416 24.16 2.89 12.83
CA VAL A 416 25.33 3.77 12.97
C VAL A 416 26.47 2.90 13.52
N LYS A 417 27.48 2.61 12.70
CA LYS A 417 28.77 2.15 13.25
C LYS A 417 29.20 3.21 14.26
N LYS A 418 29.26 2.84 15.54
CA LYS A 418 30.03 3.60 16.54
C LYS A 418 31.45 3.72 15.97
N SER A 419 31.82 4.91 15.51
CA SER A 419 33.19 5.27 15.17
C SER A 419 33.98 5.49 16.45
#